data_AF-I4C181-F1
#
_entry.id   AF-I4C181-F1
#
_cell.length_a   1.000
_cell.length_b   1.000
_cell.length_c   1.000
_cell.angle_alpha   90.00
_cell.angle_beta   90.00
_cell.angle_gamma   90.00
#
_symmetry.space_group_name_H-M   'P 1'
#
loop_
_entity.id
_entity.type
_entity.pdbx_description
1 polymer ?
#
loop_
_entity_poly.entity_id
_entity_poly.type
_entity_poly.pdbx_seq_one_letter_code
_entity_poly.pdbx_strand_id
1 'polypeptide(L)'
;MTSSSDRSLVELRVLLLQYIEGSLPQEEGQKVTELLRTNEQARKELDGLKVIMHTLRTDKDLFCPEPSEIADFVATGNDPAGKISDHLKECLSCREDVQSLKCLQPADGMPPEIWDAVHDKLVKLGRESQHFDFQIPLAAQGGRRDKLDLPIAADVEPPDEIPEEPQTPLAADEPISPEQTEPPERPKGLLARLLSWFRGR
;
A
#
# COMPACT_ATOMS: atom_id res chain seq x y z
N MET A 1 -6.12 20.63 -28.36
CA MET A 1 -7.37 20.23 -29.03
C MET A 1 -7.45 18.72 -28.94
N THR A 2 -8.19 18.16 -27.98
CA THR A 2 -8.45 16.72 -27.91
C THR A 2 -9.53 16.39 -28.93
N SER A 3 -9.25 15.41 -29.78
CA SER A 3 -10.11 15.03 -30.90
C SER A 3 -11.42 14.47 -30.36
N SER A 4 -12.56 14.72 -31.03
CA SER A 4 -13.87 14.21 -30.60
C SER A 4 -13.92 12.69 -30.36
N SER A 5 -12.99 11.94 -30.95
CA SER A 5 -12.81 10.49 -30.78
C SER A 5 -12.29 10.08 -29.39
N ASP A 6 -11.60 10.97 -28.66
CA ASP A 6 -11.04 10.63 -27.35
C ASP A 6 -12.13 10.54 -26.28
N ARG A 7 -13.21 11.32 -26.43
CA ARG A 7 -14.35 11.30 -25.50
C ARG A 7 -15.10 9.97 -25.53
N SER A 8 -15.28 9.36 -26.71
CA SER A 8 -15.99 8.08 -26.83
C SER A 8 -15.20 6.91 -26.24
N LEU A 9 -13.86 6.99 -26.24
CA LEU A 9 -13.01 5.95 -25.67
C LEU A 9 -13.07 5.97 -24.14
N VAL A 10 -13.11 7.15 -23.52
CA VAL A 10 -13.28 7.29 -22.07
C VAL A 10 -14.62 6.72 -21.63
N GLU A 11 -15.71 7.05 -22.33
CA GLU A 11 -17.04 6.51 -22.04
C GLU A 11 -17.08 4.98 -22.16
N LEU A 12 -16.45 4.43 -23.22
CA LEU A 12 -16.31 2.99 -23.39
C LEU A 12 -15.55 2.34 -22.21
N ARG A 13 -14.44 2.94 -21.75
CA ARG A 13 -13.68 2.40 -20.62
C ARG A 13 -14.48 2.38 -19.32
N VAL A 14 -15.25 3.44 -19.05
CA VAL A 14 -16.13 3.49 -17.87
C VAL A 14 -17.17 2.36 -17.92
N LEU A 15 -17.80 2.17 -19.07
CA LEU A 15 -18.77 1.09 -19.29
C LEU A 15 -18.15 -0.31 -19.11
N LEU A 16 -16.95 -0.53 -19.65
CA LEU A 16 -16.22 -1.80 -19.50
C LEU A 16 -15.77 -2.07 -18.06
N LEU A 17 -15.39 -1.03 -17.30
CA LEU A 17 -15.07 -1.16 -15.88
C LEU A 17 -16.29 -1.60 -15.06
N GLN A 18 -17.44 -0.95 -15.23
CA GLN A 18 -18.69 -1.34 -14.57
C GLN A 18 -19.11 -2.77 -14.94
N TYR A 19 -18.84 -3.19 -16.18
CA TYR A 19 -19.05 -4.57 -16.63
C TYR A 19 -18.14 -5.57 -15.88
N ILE A 20 -16.85 -5.26 -15.70
CA ILE A 20 -15.92 -6.11 -14.93
C ILE A 20 -16.33 -6.20 -13.46
N GLU A 21 -16.80 -5.10 -12.88
CA GLU A 21 -17.28 -5.03 -11.49
C GLU A 21 -18.62 -5.75 -11.28
N GLY A 22 -19.36 -6.05 -12.35
CA GLY A 22 -20.70 -6.63 -12.27
C GLY A 22 -21.75 -5.64 -11.74
N SER A 23 -21.50 -4.34 -11.85
CA SER A 23 -22.39 -3.28 -11.37
C SER A 23 -23.39 -2.81 -12.42
N LEU A 24 -23.26 -3.25 -13.68
CA LEU A 24 -24.19 -2.91 -14.76
C LEU A 24 -25.56 -3.59 -14.60
N PRO A 25 -26.67 -2.88 -14.94
CA PRO A 25 -27.97 -3.49 -15.14
C PRO A 25 -27.92 -4.61 -16.18
N GLN A 26 -28.76 -5.64 -16.03
CA GLN A 26 -28.77 -6.82 -16.92
C GLN A 26 -28.91 -6.46 -18.41
N GLU A 27 -29.77 -5.50 -18.74
CA GLU A 27 -29.99 -5.05 -20.12
C GLU A 27 -28.74 -4.38 -20.72
N GLU A 28 -28.01 -3.59 -19.92
CA GLU A 28 -26.78 -2.95 -20.36
C GLU A 28 -25.65 -3.96 -20.47
N GLY A 29 -25.55 -4.91 -19.52
CA GLY A 29 -24.60 -6.01 -19.57
C GLY A 29 -24.70 -6.80 -20.88
N GLN A 30 -25.92 -7.10 -21.34
CA GLN A 30 -26.14 -7.77 -22.63
C GLN A 30 -25.65 -6.93 -23.82
N LYS A 31 -25.88 -5.61 -23.82
CA LYS A 31 -25.37 -4.70 -24.86
C LYS A 31 -23.84 -4.69 -24.89
N VAL A 32 -23.19 -4.69 -23.73
CA VAL A 32 -21.73 -4.78 -23.63
C VAL A 32 -21.23 -6.13 -24.15
N THR A 33 -21.88 -7.24 -23.79
CA THR A 33 -21.52 -8.57 -24.29
C THR A 33 -21.61 -8.63 -25.82
N GLU A 34 -22.65 -8.07 -26.43
CA GLU A 34 -22.78 -8.02 -27.89
C GLU A 34 -21.73 -7.09 -28.53
N LEU A 35 -21.44 -5.94 -27.92
CA LEU A 35 -20.37 -5.05 -28.35
C LEU A 35 -19.02 -5.78 -28.36
N LEU A 36 -18.69 -6.52 -27.31
CA LEU A 36 -17.45 -7.31 -27.21
C LEU A 36 -17.38 -8.44 -28.26
N ARG A 37 -18.54 -8.96 -28.71
CA ARG A 37 -18.58 -9.98 -29.76
C ARG A 37 -18.19 -9.40 -31.12
N THR A 38 -18.67 -8.20 -31.43
CA THR A 38 -18.52 -7.56 -32.74
C THR A 38 -17.29 -6.66 -32.85
N ASN A 39 -16.83 -6.05 -31.75
CA ASN A 39 -15.80 -5.02 -31.76
C ASN A 39 -14.49 -5.51 -31.12
N GLU A 40 -13.45 -5.70 -31.94
CA GLU A 40 -12.13 -6.15 -31.49
C GLU A 40 -11.43 -5.12 -30.58
N GLN A 41 -11.60 -3.82 -30.84
CA GLN A 41 -10.99 -2.77 -30.01
C GLN A 41 -11.55 -2.81 -28.59
N ALA A 42 -12.87 -2.98 -28.45
CA ALA A 42 -13.51 -3.10 -27.14
C ALA A 42 -12.99 -4.32 -26.34
N ARG A 43 -12.70 -5.44 -27.01
CA ARG A 43 -12.08 -6.61 -26.36
C ARG A 43 -10.66 -6.31 -25.87
N LYS A 44 -9.82 -5.68 -26.70
CA LYS A 44 -8.45 -5.30 -26.31
C LYS A 44 -8.44 -4.36 -25.10
N GLU A 45 -9.33 -3.37 -25.09
CA GLU A 45 -9.49 -2.47 -23.93
C GLU A 45 -9.96 -3.24 -22.68
N LEU A 46 -10.92 -4.15 -22.82
CA LEU A 46 -11.39 -4.99 -21.69
C LEU A 46 -10.26 -5.84 -21.11
N ASP A 47 -9.46 -6.48 -21.96
CA ASP A 47 -8.34 -7.32 -21.51
C ASP A 47 -7.26 -6.48 -20.82
N GLY A 48 -6.95 -5.29 -21.35
CA GLY A 48 -6.05 -4.34 -20.69
C GLY A 48 -6.57 -3.89 -19.32
N LEU A 49 -7.87 -3.58 -19.22
CA LEU A 49 -8.50 -3.21 -17.94
C LEU A 49 -8.49 -4.37 -16.93
N LYS A 50 -8.70 -5.62 -17.37
CA LYS A 50 -8.59 -6.79 -16.50
C LYS A 50 -7.18 -6.98 -15.96
N VAL A 51 -6.15 -6.77 -16.78
CA VAL A 51 -4.75 -6.83 -16.32
C VAL A 51 -4.49 -5.74 -15.28
N ILE A 52 -4.88 -4.49 -15.57
CA ILE A 52 -4.71 -3.38 -14.62
C ILE A 52 -5.45 -3.68 -13.31
N MET A 53 -6.71 -4.10 -13.37
CA MET A 53 -7.47 -4.45 -12.17
C MET A 53 -6.87 -5.64 -11.42
N HIS A 54 -6.32 -6.62 -12.13
CA HIS A 54 -5.64 -7.74 -11.51
C HIS A 54 -4.37 -7.26 -10.79
N THR A 55 -3.53 -6.46 -11.44
CA THR A 55 -2.34 -5.86 -10.83
C THR A 55 -2.72 -5.02 -9.61
N LEU A 56 -3.72 -4.14 -9.71
CA LEU A 56 -4.20 -3.33 -8.57
C LEU A 56 -4.76 -4.18 -7.42
N ARG A 57 -5.30 -5.38 -7.69
CA ARG A 57 -5.77 -6.30 -6.65
C ARG A 57 -4.64 -7.15 -6.05
N THR A 58 -3.60 -7.41 -6.83
CA THR A 58 -2.46 -8.26 -6.43
C THR A 58 -1.40 -7.42 -5.71
N ASP A 59 -1.06 -6.24 -6.23
CA ASP A 59 -0.26 -5.21 -5.54
C ASP A 59 -1.14 -4.45 -4.56
N LYS A 60 -1.58 -5.16 -3.51
CA LYS A 60 -2.32 -4.55 -2.39
C LYS A 60 -1.47 -3.48 -1.67
N ASP A 61 -0.16 -3.55 -1.83
CA ASP A 61 0.81 -2.60 -1.28
C ASP A 61 0.58 -1.17 -1.81
N LEU A 62 0.04 -1.00 -3.01
CA LEU A 62 -0.31 0.31 -3.58
C LEU A 62 -1.51 0.98 -2.89
N PHE A 63 -2.30 0.22 -2.13
CA PHE A 63 -3.46 0.70 -1.37
C PHE A 63 -3.28 0.51 0.13
N CYS A 64 -2.05 0.31 0.58
CA CYS A 64 -1.72 0.37 1.99
C CYS A 64 -1.96 1.80 2.52
N PRO A 65 -2.56 1.94 3.71
CA PRO A 65 -2.63 3.23 4.38
C PRO A 65 -1.22 3.81 4.55
N GLU A 66 -1.12 5.13 4.53
CA GLU A 66 0.16 5.79 4.78
C GLU A 66 0.67 5.43 6.18
N PRO A 67 1.99 5.28 6.42
CA PRO A 67 2.52 4.93 7.73
C PRO A 67 2.07 5.87 8.86
N SER A 68 1.86 7.16 8.55
CA SER A 68 1.30 8.13 9.48
C SER A 68 -0.15 7.83 9.88
N GLU A 69 -0.98 7.38 8.94
CA GLU A 69 -2.36 6.99 9.23
C GLU A 69 -2.42 5.74 10.11
N ILE A 70 -1.51 4.78 9.88
CA ILE A 70 -1.35 3.60 10.72
C ILE A 70 -0.90 4.01 12.13
N ALA A 71 0.05 4.92 12.25
CA ALA A 71 0.52 5.44 13.54
C ALA A 71 -0.59 6.16 14.30
N ASP A 72 -1.36 7.03 13.63
CA ASP A 72 -2.50 7.74 14.21
C ASP A 72 -3.60 6.75 14.66
N PHE A 73 -3.88 5.73 13.84
CA PHE A 73 -4.81 4.66 14.19
C PHE A 73 -4.36 3.88 15.43
N VAL A 74 -3.07 3.55 15.52
CA VAL A 74 -2.51 2.87 16.71
C VAL A 74 -2.58 3.77 17.95
N ALA A 75 -2.28 5.06 17.81
CA ALA A 75 -2.24 6.01 18.92
C ALA A 75 -3.64 6.38 19.44
N THR A 76 -4.60 6.57 18.55
CA THR A 76 -5.93 7.10 18.90
C THR A 76 -7.04 6.05 18.90
N GLY A 77 -6.82 4.91 18.23
CA GLY A 77 -7.87 3.93 17.94
C GLY A 77 -8.97 4.46 17.02
N ASN A 78 -8.81 5.64 16.41
CA ASN A 78 -9.86 6.29 15.64
C ASN A 78 -9.81 5.85 14.17
N ASP A 79 -10.90 5.23 13.72
CA ASP A 79 -11.11 4.84 12.31
C ASP A 79 -12.57 5.06 11.93
N PRO A 80 -12.99 6.32 11.67
CA PRO A 80 -14.38 6.67 11.48
C PRO A 80 -15.01 6.03 10.23
N ALA A 81 -14.19 5.67 9.24
CA ALA A 81 -14.63 5.06 8.00
C ALA A 81 -14.44 3.52 7.98
N GLY A 82 -13.80 2.94 9.00
CA GLY A 82 -13.45 1.52 9.05
C GLY A 82 -12.39 1.09 8.04
N LYS A 83 -11.74 2.04 7.34
CA LYS A 83 -10.86 1.75 6.20
C LYS A 83 -9.62 0.98 6.62
N ILE A 84 -8.97 1.46 7.69
CA ILE A 84 -7.73 0.86 8.19
C ILE A 84 -8.07 -0.50 8.79
N SER A 85 -9.13 -0.57 9.59
CA SER A 85 -9.60 -1.81 10.22
C SER A 85 -9.96 -2.90 9.20
N ASP A 86 -10.61 -2.53 8.09
CA ASP A 86 -10.94 -3.45 7.00
C ASP A 86 -9.69 -3.86 6.21
N HIS A 87 -8.80 -2.91 5.89
CA HIS A 87 -7.53 -3.20 5.22
C HIS A 87 -6.66 -4.17 6.02
N LEU A 88 -6.57 -3.99 7.35
CA LEU A 88 -5.80 -4.86 8.24
C LEU A 88 -6.33 -6.31 8.29
N LYS A 89 -7.58 -6.59 7.87
CA LYS A 89 -8.07 -7.97 7.75
C LYS A 89 -7.41 -8.70 6.58
N GLU A 90 -7.05 -7.96 5.53
CA GLU A 90 -6.56 -8.50 4.28
C GLU A 90 -5.04 -8.39 4.11
N CYS A 91 -4.44 -7.29 4.56
CA CYS A 91 -3.02 -7.03 4.39
C CYS A 91 -2.20 -7.54 5.57
N LEU A 92 -1.21 -8.41 5.32
CA LEU A 92 -0.31 -8.93 6.36
C LEU A 92 0.77 -7.90 6.74
N SER A 93 1.37 -7.23 5.75
CA SER A 93 2.41 -6.22 5.98
C SER A 93 1.92 -5.09 6.90
N CYS A 94 0.76 -4.47 6.61
CA CYS A 94 0.22 -3.44 7.50
C CYS A 94 -0.16 -3.96 8.90
N ARG A 95 -0.46 -5.26 9.06
CA ARG A 95 -0.67 -5.85 10.39
C ARG A 95 0.63 -5.93 11.17
N GLU A 96 1.72 -6.32 10.51
CA GLU A 96 3.06 -6.34 11.10
C GLU A 96 3.51 -4.93 11.49
N ASP A 97 3.21 -3.91 10.67
CA ASP A 97 3.47 -2.51 10.99
C ASP A 97 2.70 -2.05 12.23
N VAL A 98 1.39 -2.37 12.30
CA VAL A 98 0.57 -2.08 13.49
C VAL A 98 1.12 -2.76 14.73
N GLN A 99 1.54 -4.03 14.64
CA GLN A 99 2.16 -4.73 15.77
C GLN A 99 3.48 -4.10 16.17
N SER A 100 4.33 -3.76 15.21
CA SER A 100 5.60 -3.09 15.44
C SER A 100 5.40 -1.74 16.13
N LEU A 101 4.46 -0.93 15.65
CA LEU A 101 4.10 0.36 16.25
C LEU A 101 3.49 0.21 17.65
N LYS A 102 2.73 -0.87 17.92
CA LYS A 102 2.24 -1.18 19.27
C LYS A 102 3.36 -1.60 20.22
N CYS A 103 4.36 -2.33 19.75
CA CYS A 103 5.55 -2.68 20.53
C CYS A 103 6.47 -1.48 20.75
N LEU A 104 6.47 -0.53 19.80
CA LEU A 104 7.19 0.74 19.88
C LEU A 104 6.43 1.80 20.66
N GLN A 105 5.12 1.64 20.88
CA GLN A 105 4.41 2.48 21.84
C GLN A 105 5.08 2.25 23.18
N PRO A 106 5.75 3.29 23.69
CA PRO A 106 6.63 3.11 24.81
C PRO A 106 5.77 2.68 26.00
N ALA A 107 6.13 1.54 26.60
CA ALA A 107 5.62 1.15 27.91
C ALA A 107 5.81 2.28 28.95
N ASP A 108 6.70 3.23 28.66
CA ASP A 108 6.94 4.45 29.41
C ASP A 108 7.13 5.61 28.44
N GLY A 109 6.05 6.34 28.11
CA GLY A 109 6.14 7.60 27.36
C GLY A 109 7.32 8.42 27.86
N MET A 110 8.21 8.83 26.94
CA MET A 110 9.37 9.66 27.26
C MET A 110 8.91 10.76 28.22
N PRO A 111 9.44 10.79 29.47
CA PRO A 111 9.00 11.76 30.44
C PRO A 111 9.04 13.15 29.82
N PRO A 112 8.02 13.98 30.02
CA PRO A 112 7.92 15.29 29.37
C PRO A 112 9.19 16.13 29.58
N GLU A 113 9.88 15.94 30.70
CA GLU A 113 11.16 16.58 31.00
C GLU A 113 12.28 16.23 30.00
N ILE A 114 12.32 14.98 29.52
CA ILE A 114 13.30 14.55 28.52
C ILE A 114 12.92 15.10 27.14
N TRP A 115 11.63 15.09 26.80
CA TRP A 115 11.16 15.64 25.53
C TRP A 115 11.42 17.14 25.44
N ASP A 116 11.11 17.89 26.50
CA ASP A 116 11.37 19.33 26.57
C ASP A 116 12.86 19.63 26.45
N ALA A 117 13.73 18.84 27.09
CA ALA A 117 15.17 19.00 26.97
C ALA A 117 15.70 18.71 25.55
N VAL A 118 15.14 17.72 24.85
CA VAL A 118 15.47 17.41 23.45
C VAL A 118 14.98 18.52 22.54
N HIS A 119 13.75 18.97 22.73
CA HIS A 119 13.14 20.06 21.96
C HIS A 119 13.94 21.36 22.11
N ASP A 120 14.31 21.75 23.33
CA ASP A 120 15.13 22.94 23.58
C ASP A 120 16.50 22.86 22.91
N LYS A 121 17.14 21.68 22.94
CA LYS A 121 18.40 21.47 22.21
C LYS A 121 18.23 21.59 20.71
N LEU A 122 17.18 21.01 20.13
CA LEU A 122 16.90 21.09 18.70
C LEU A 122 16.60 22.53 18.26
N VAL A 123 15.80 23.28 19.03
CA VAL A 123 15.52 24.70 18.77
C VAL A 123 16.80 25.53 18.87
N LYS A 124 17.65 25.27 19.86
CA LYS A 124 18.92 25.95 20.03
C LYS A 124 19.85 25.68 18.85
N LEU A 125 20.00 24.43 18.44
CA LEU A 125 20.80 24.05 17.27
C LEU A 125 20.25 24.67 15.97
N GLY A 126 18.92 24.71 15.80
CA GLY A 126 18.30 25.36 14.63
C GLY A 126 18.60 26.86 14.56
N ARG A 127 18.64 27.55 15.70
CA ARG A 127 19.01 28.97 15.77
C ARG A 127 20.50 29.21 15.53
N GLU A 128 21.36 28.33 16.04
CA GLU A 128 22.81 28.38 15.79
C GLU A 128 23.13 28.09 14.31
N SER A 129 22.33 27.24 13.67
CA SER A 129 22.43 26.93 12.23
C SER A 129 22.00 28.09 11.33
N GLN A 130 21.11 28.98 11.80
CA GLN A 130 20.74 30.20 11.07
C GLN A 130 21.82 31.29 11.10
N HIS A 131 22.82 31.16 11.98
CA HIS A 131 23.97 32.06 12.03
C HIS A 131 25.18 31.53 11.25
N PHE A 132 25.06 30.32 10.69
CA PHE A 132 25.91 29.91 9.57
C PHE A 132 25.37 30.61 8.33
N ASP A 133 25.82 31.85 8.11
CA ASP A 133 25.90 32.40 6.78
C ASP A 133 26.72 31.42 5.95
N PHE A 134 26.03 30.49 5.30
CA PHE A 134 26.55 29.77 4.15
C PHE A 134 26.73 30.83 3.06
N GLN A 135 27.79 31.64 3.21
CA GLN A 135 28.47 32.26 2.08
C GLN A 135 29.00 31.11 1.25
N ILE A 136 28.12 30.44 0.50
CA ILE A 136 28.52 29.66 -0.66
C ILE A 136 29.22 30.68 -1.54
N PRO A 137 30.56 30.63 -1.69
CA PRO A 137 31.25 31.60 -2.49
C PRO A 137 30.70 31.49 -3.91
N LEU A 138 30.03 32.53 -4.38
CA LEU A 138 29.42 32.61 -5.72
C LEU A 138 30.46 32.62 -6.86
N ALA A 139 31.69 32.16 -6.59
CA ALA A 139 32.86 32.28 -7.45
C ALA A 139 33.18 31.00 -8.24
N ALA A 140 32.28 30.00 -8.29
CA ALA A 140 32.52 28.75 -9.04
C ALA A 140 31.48 28.46 -10.14
N GLN A 141 30.72 29.45 -10.62
CA GLN A 141 30.00 29.35 -11.90
C GLN A 141 30.90 29.82 -13.04
N GLY A 142 31.92 29.03 -13.37
CA GLY A 142 32.82 29.39 -14.45
C GLY A 142 33.92 28.39 -14.68
N GLY A 143 33.61 27.30 -15.37
CA GLY A 143 34.62 26.61 -16.16
C GLY A 143 34.71 25.11 -15.96
N ARG A 144 34.62 24.43 -17.09
CA ARG A 144 35.11 23.08 -17.40
C ARG A 144 34.30 21.92 -16.85
N ARG A 145 33.46 21.41 -17.75
CA ARG A 145 33.21 19.96 -17.91
C ARG A 145 34.49 19.28 -18.38
N ASP A 146 35.56 19.31 -17.58
CA ASP A 146 36.63 18.36 -17.78
C ASP A 146 36.11 17.02 -17.26
N LYS A 147 36.17 16.01 -18.14
CA LYS A 147 35.75 14.65 -17.91
C LYS A 147 36.36 14.15 -16.59
N LEU A 148 35.54 14.02 -15.56
CA LEU A 148 35.88 13.19 -14.42
C LEU A 148 35.78 11.75 -14.91
N ASP A 149 36.90 11.23 -15.39
CA ASP A 149 37.14 9.80 -15.46
C ASP A 149 37.08 9.28 -14.03
N LEU A 150 35.87 8.89 -13.62
CA LEU A 150 35.66 8.12 -12.41
C LEU A 150 36.45 6.82 -12.55
N PRO A 151 37.41 6.53 -11.66
CA PRO A 151 38.03 5.23 -11.63
C PRO A 151 36.92 4.21 -11.37
N ILE A 152 36.68 3.35 -12.36
CA ILE A 152 35.90 2.13 -12.21
C ILE A 152 36.54 1.39 -11.03
N ALA A 153 35.86 1.35 -9.89
CA ALA A 153 36.27 0.57 -8.75
C ALA A 153 36.32 -0.89 -9.22
N ALA A 154 37.53 -1.38 -9.41
CA ALA A 154 37.82 -2.77 -9.62
C ALA A 154 37.42 -3.56 -8.35
N ASP A 155 36.83 -4.73 -8.58
CA ASP A 155 36.83 -5.88 -7.69
C ASP A 155 36.47 -5.60 -6.22
N VAL A 156 35.19 -5.38 -5.99
CA VAL A 156 34.59 -5.81 -4.73
C VAL A 156 34.43 -7.33 -4.82
N GLU A 157 35.39 -8.06 -4.26
CA GLU A 157 35.25 -9.50 -4.04
C GLU A 157 33.95 -9.74 -3.24
N PRO A 158 33.09 -10.66 -3.71
CA PRO A 158 31.89 -11.01 -2.97
C PRO A 158 32.32 -11.58 -1.62
N PRO A 159 31.66 -11.22 -0.50
CA PRO A 159 31.96 -11.82 0.78
C PRO A 159 31.69 -13.33 0.69
N ASP A 160 32.77 -14.09 0.81
CA ASP A 160 32.73 -15.53 1.05
C ASP A 160 32.00 -15.80 2.37
N GLU A 161 31.17 -16.83 2.34
CA GLU A 161 30.59 -17.52 3.49
C GLU A 161 29.50 -16.77 4.26
N ILE A 162 28.26 -16.98 3.81
CA ILE A 162 27.08 -16.90 4.67
C ILE A 162 27.20 -18.04 5.71
N PRO A 163 27.24 -17.76 7.02
CA PRO A 163 27.27 -18.80 8.04
C PRO A 163 26.00 -19.64 7.94
N GLU A 164 26.15 -20.96 7.76
CA GLU A 164 25.03 -21.89 7.82
C GLU A 164 24.38 -21.80 9.21
N GLU A 165 23.11 -21.37 9.24
CA GLU A 165 22.33 -21.38 10.47
C GLU A 165 22.15 -22.82 10.97
N PRO A 166 22.30 -23.07 12.28
CA PRO A 166 22.14 -24.39 12.86
C PRO A 166 20.69 -24.87 12.68
N GLN A 167 20.51 -25.92 11.87
CA GLN A 167 19.23 -26.60 11.71
C GLN A 167 18.73 -27.07 13.08
N THR A 168 17.67 -26.41 13.56
CA THR A 168 16.98 -26.81 14.78
C THR A 168 16.18 -28.08 14.46
N PRO A 169 16.33 -29.18 15.21
CA PRO A 169 15.61 -30.41 14.93
C PRO A 169 14.11 -30.19 15.06
N LEU A 170 13.41 -30.57 13.99
CA LEU A 170 11.96 -30.62 13.87
C LEU A 170 11.38 -31.42 15.06
N ALA A 171 10.66 -30.74 15.95
CA ALA A 171 9.93 -31.42 17.02
C ALA A 171 8.86 -32.33 16.39
N ALA A 172 8.84 -33.58 16.86
CA ALA A 172 7.93 -34.61 16.40
C ALA A 172 6.47 -34.20 16.64
N ASP A 173 5.65 -34.32 15.60
CA ASP A 173 4.20 -34.20 15.64
C ASP A 173 3.61 -35.10 16.74
N GLU A 174 2.94 -34.48 17.71
CA GLU A 174 2.01 -35.18 18.58
C GLU A 174 0.72 -35.50 17.79
N PRO A 175 0.16 -36.72 17.91
CA PRO A 175 -1.07 -37.08 17.21
C PRO A 175 -2.26 -36.33 17.81
N ILE A 176 -2.72 -35.30 17.10
CA ILE A 176 -3.97 -34.58 17.38
C ILE A 176 -5.14 -35.55 17.19
N SER A 177 -5.85 -35.83 18.28
CA SER A 177 -7.09 -36.60 18.27
C SER A 177 -8.15 -35.90 17.41
N PRO A 178 -8.94 -36.65 16.60
CA PRO A 178 -10.00 -36.08 15.78
C PRO A 178 -11.18 -35.70 16.67
N GLU A 179 -11.18 -34.45 17.13
CA GLU A 179 -12.35 -33.85 17.78
C GLU A 179 -13.41 -33.57 16.70
N GLN A 180 -14.58 -34.19 16.86
CA GLN A 180 -15.70 -34.10 15.93
C GLN A 180 -16.21 -32.65 15.87
N THR A 181 -15.72 -31.88 14.90
CA THR A 181 -16.26 -30.55 14.61
C THR A 181 -17.48 -30.69 13.71
N GLU A 182 -18.65 -30.38 14.26
CA GLU A 182 -19.89 -30.28 13.50
C GLU A 182 -19.75 -29.29 12.34
N PRO A 183 -20.40 -29.54 11.18
CA PRO A 183 -20.30 -28.68 10.02
C PRO A 183 -20.89 -27.29 10.32
N PRO A 184 -20.14 -26.20 10.08
CA PRO A 184 -20.66 -24.86 10.32
C PRO A 184 -21.85 -24.59 9.40
N GLU A 185 -22.98 -24.21 10.01
CA GLU A 185 -24.13 -23.70 9.30
C GLU A 185 -23.70 -22.54 8.40
N ARG A 186 -23.94 -22.69 7.08
CA ARG A 186 -23.61 -21.68 6.08
C ARG A 186 -24.22 -20.33 6.49
N PRO A 187 -23.42 -19.27 6.71
CA PRO A 187 -23.98 -17.96 6.98
C PRO A 187 -24.75 -17.49 5.75
N LYS A 188 -26.05 -17.30 5.94
CA LYS A 188 -26.95 -16.74 4.93
C LYS A 188 -26.49 -15.32 4.59
N GLY A 189 -25.75 -15.22 3.49
CA GLY A 189 -25.68 -14.04 2.61
C GLY A 189 -25.01 -12.80 3.17
N LEU A 190 -23.77 -12.55 2.73
CA LEU A 190 -23.10 -11.24 2.74
C LEU A 190 -23.99 -10.10 2.17
N LEU A 191 -24.94 -10.42 1.28
CA LEU A 191 -25.92 -9.48 0.73
C LEU A 191 -26.89 -8.91 1.77
N ALA A 192 -27.20 -9.63 2.86
CA ALA A 192 -28.07 -9.11 3.92
C ALA A 192 -27.39 -8.00 4.74
N ARG A 193 -26.05 -8.01 4.83
CA ARG A 193 -25.28 -6.98 5.54
C ARG A 193 -25.19 -5.68 4.73
N LEU A 194 -25.02 -5.75 3.41
CA LEU A 194 -24.94 -4.56 2.55
C LEU A 194 -26.27 -3.79 2.47
N LEU A 195 -27.42 -4.47 2.50
CA LEU A 195 -28.73 -3.83 2.45
C LEU A 195 -29.13 -3.10 3.74
N SER A 196 -28.49 -3.41 4.89
CA SER A 196 -28.75 -2.70 6.16
C SER A 196 -28.14 -1.29 6.19
N TRP A 197 -27.12 -1.03 5.37
CA TRP A 197 -26.38 0.24 5.36
C TRP A 197 -27.11 1.37 4.60
N PHE A 198 -27.94 1.01 3.60
CA PHE A 198 -28.66 1.98 2.78
C PHE A 198 -29.98 2.47 3.38
N ARG A 199 -30.47 1.86 4.47
CA ARG A 199 -31.81 2.14 5.01
C ARG A 199 -31.83 3.14 6.17
N GLY A 200 -30.68 3.75 6.49
CA GLY A 200 -30.50 4.65 7.64
C GLY A 200 -29.99 6.06 7.32
N ARG A 201 -30.08 6.53 6.07
CA ARG A 201 -29.89 7.94 5.71
C ARG A 201 -31.18 8.55 5.17
#